data_AF-A0A925LSW8-F1
#
_entry.id   AF-A0A925LSW8-F1
#
_cell.length_a   1.000
_cell.length_b   1.000
_cell.length_c   1.000
_cell.angle_alpha   90.00
_cell.angle_beta   90.00
_cell.angle_gamma   90.00
#
_symmetry.space_group_name_H-M   'P 1'
#
loop_
_entity.id
_entity.type
_entity.pdbx_description
1 polymer ?
#
loop_
_entity_poly.entity_id
_entity_poly.type
_entity_poly.pdbx_seq_one_letter_code
_entity_poly.pdbx_strand_id
1 'polypeptide(L)'
;MKYLKYLSLTIAALSLTTSVATALVEASVVANPADDAASKNSASASTAAFGRMPVKQIKERLLQWLTLSRTDEATSKQVMELWASRDQTDGLTAEQTLDHLIDSFAIADKSVAQLVESCRSTGTRKSLDYEGPRSDAFFRDHVTLYHARWLTQHRFYDEAISMLEVLNPENVVDPASLFFYRAVCRLRLLKPAEAGDDITLLLNNTLDVPSRFRAVAEMMQEEAKVATEGLPQVARLMSDVQRRLDLGNSDDPVQKREDEVVAALDKLLEEMEKEKQKQQQSADGQGQGQQNQPGQQGAAQSTIKGSTAEGNADRKDLTENGSWGMLDKQAETKARELIRQQFPPNFLDAISRYTRRIAEQKK
;
A
#
# COMPACT_ATOMS: atom_id res chain seq x y z
N MET A 1 5.49 -46.92 -22.07
CA MET A 1 5.76 -48.37 -22.04
C MET A 1 7.23 -48.58 -21.69
N LYS A 2 7.47 -49.32 -20.60
CA LYS A 2 8.65 -50.15 -20.27
C LYS A 2 10.04 -49.58 -20.57
N TYR A 3 10.78 -49.20 -19.52
CA TYR A 3 11.95 -49.97 -19.07
C TYR A 3 12.04 -49.88 -17.54
N LEU A 4 11.95 -51.04 -16.90
CA LEU A 4 11.94 -51.27 -15.46
C LEU A 4 13.05 -52.29 -15.17
N LYS A 5 13.65 -52.14 -13.98
CA LYS A 5 14.34 -53.16 -13.18
C LYS A 5 15.76 -53.52 -13.57
N TYR A 6 16.68 -53.23 -12.64
CA TYR A 6 17.69 -54.10 -12.02
C TYR A 6 18.63 -53.13 -11.26
N LEU A 7 19.05 -53.28 -10.01
CA LEU A 7 18.94 -54.34 -9.02
C LEU A 7 19.27 -53.66 -7.67
N SER A 8 18.46 -53.93 -6.66
CA SER A 8 18.73 -53.67 -5.26
C SER A 8 19.98 -54.43 -4.77
N LEU A 9 20.88 -53.79 -4.02
CA LEU A 9 21.53 -54.44 -2.89
C LEU A 9 22.05 -53.42 -1.86
N THR A 10 21.53 -53.60 -0.66
CA THR A 10 21.87 -53.01 0.65
C THR A 10 23.24 -53.46 1.17
N ILE A 11 23.84 -52.63 2.05
CA ILE A 11 24.66 -52.91 3.27
C ILE A 11 25.53 -51.65 3.51
N ALA A 12 25.17 -50.74 4.40
CA ALA A 12 25.40 -50.69 5.85
C ALA A 12 26.73 -50.03 6.27
N ALA A 13 26.58 -49.09 7.21
CA ALA A 13 27.56 -48.62 8.21
C ALA A 13 28.83 -47.88 7.73
N LEU A 14 28.87 -46.55 7.98
CA LEU A 14 29.81 -46.04 8.98
C LEU A 14 29.38 -44.63 9.46
N SER A 15 29.00 -44.60 10.73
CA SER A 15 28.89 -43.42 11.58
C SER A 15 30.28 -42.89 11.93
N LEU A 16 30.55 -41.60 11.65
CA LEU A 16 31.54 -40.83 12.41
C LEU A 16 30.89 -39.54 12.92
N THR A 17 30.53 -39.60 14.19
CA THR A 17 30.26 -38.47 15.07
C THR A 17 31.59 -37.86 15.52
N THR A 18 31.85 -36.61 15.17
CA THR A 18 32.89 -35.80 15.83
C THR A 18 32.22 -34.78 16.74
N SER A 19 32.23 -35.09 18.04
CA SER A 19 31.93 -34.16 19.13
C SER A 19 32.92 -32.99 19.12
N VAL A 20 32.40 -31.77 19.13
CA VAL A 20 33.15 -30.59 19.58
C VAL A 20 32.54 -30.16 20.90
N ALA A 21 33.43 -30.03 21.89
CA ALA A 21 33.14 -29.87 23.30
C ALA A 21 32.47 -28.53 23.64
N THR A 22 31.53 -28.63 24.57
CA THR A 22 30.90 -27.60 25.39
C THR A 22 31.93 -26.83 26.21
N ALA A 23 31.82 -25.49 26.21
CA ALA A 23 32.35 -24.64 27.27
C ALA A 23 31.18 -23.82 27.84
N LEU A 24 30.53 -24.37 28.87
CA LEU A 24 29.53 -23.71 29.69
C LEU A 24 30.26 -22.97 30.81
N VAL A 25 30.15 -21.65 30.82
CA VAL A 25 30.58 -20.80 31.95
C VAL A 25 29.45 -20.81 32.97
N GLU A 26 29.61 -21.57 34.04
CA GLU A 26 28.73 -21.53 35.21
C GLU A 26 29.09 -20.30 36.08
N ALA A 27 28.21 -19.30 36.08
CA ALA A 27 28.21 -18.25 37.09
C ALA A 27 27.30 -18.69 38.25
N SER A 28 27.89 -18.95 39.40
CA SER A 28 27.16 -19.27 40.63
C SER A 28 26.41 -18.04 41.15
N VAL A 29 25.07 -18.10 41.17
CA VAL A 29 24.24 -17.20 41.99
C VAL A 29 23.58 -18.04 43.07
N VAL A 30 23.98 -17.80 44.31
CA VAL A 30 23.39 -18.36 45.52
C VAL A 30 21.97 -17.81 45.66
N ALA A 31 20.97 -18.69 45.55
CA ALA A 31 19.58 -18.38 45.85
C ALA A 31 19.33 -18.47 47.36
N ASN A 32 18.82 -17.39 47.95
CA ASN A 32 18.29 -17.38 49.31
C ASN A 32 16.76 -17.20 49.21
N PRO A 33 15.91 -18.05 49.83
CA PRO A 33 14.46 -17.95 49.71
C PRO A 33 13.87 -17.28 50.95
N ALA A 34 13.37 -16.05 50.82
CA ALA A 34 12.31 -15.46 51.65
C ALA A 34 12.13 -13.98 51.29
N ASP A 35 11.17 -13.67 50.43
CA ASP A 35 10.11 -12.70 50.75
C ASP A 35 9.15 -12.63 49.56
N ASP A 36 8.01 -13.30 49.75
CA ASP A 36 6.86 -13.30 48.87
C ASP A 36 5.83 -12.35 49.50
N ALA A 37 5.82 -11.09 49.05
CA ALA A 37 4.62 -10.26 48.90
C ALA A 37 4.99 -8.81 48.53
N ALA A 38 4.27 -8.29 47.52
CA ALA A 38 4.19 -6.88 47.14
C ALA A 38 5.33 -6.30 46.28
N SER A 39 5.29 -6.59 44.98
CA SER A 39 5.06 -5.56 43.96
C SER A 39 4.78 -6.21 42.60
N LYS A 40 3.50 -6.30 42.23
CA LYS A 40 3.09 -6.46 40.84
C LYS A 40 3.45 -5.18 40.10
N ASN A 41 4.68 -5.09 39.59
CA ASN A 41 5.07 -4.21 38.50
C ASN A 41 6.49 -4.58 38.03
N SER A 42 6.58 -5.55 37.13
CA SER A 42 7.75 -5.72 36.28
C SER A 42 7.33 -5.74 34.81
N ALA A 43 6.63 -4.69 34.40
CA ALA A 43 6.74 -4.22 33.02
C ALA A 43 8.17 -3.70 32.84
N SER A 44 9.08 -4.61 32.50
CA SER A 44 10.47 -4.31 32.18
C SER A 44 10.77 -4.85 30.79
N ALA A 45 10.64 -3.96 29.80
CA ALA A 45 11.58 -3.90 28.70
C ALA A 45 11.64 -2.44 28.25
N SER A 46 12.80 -1.82 28.39
CA SER A 46 13.14 -0.50 27.86
C SER A 46 12.69 -0.36 26.41
N THR A 47 11.77 0.56 26.13
CA THR A 47 11.33 0.94 24.79
C THR A 47 12.48 1.62 24.05
N ALA A 48 13.45 0.85 23.57
CA ALA A 48 14.52 1.38 22.73
C ALA A 48 13.87 1.92 21.46
N ALA A 49 13.89 3.24 21.30
CA ALA A 49 13.36 3.88 20.11
C ALA A 49 14.35 3.66 18.95
N PHE A 50 13.84 3.28 17.78
CA PHE A 50 14.62 3.19 16.55
C PHE A 50 15.08 4.59 16.15
N GLY A 51 16.38 4.80 16.04
CA GLY A 51 16.98 6.07 15.68
C GLY A 51 17.86 5.96 14.45
N ARG A 52 18.16 7.11 13.85
CA ARG A 52 19.15 7.21 12.77
C ARG A 52 20.50 6.66 13.24
N MET A 53 21.16 5.88 12.37
CA MET A 53 22.52 5.40 12.64
C MET A 53 23.49 6.60 12.74
N PRO A 54 24.34 6.68 13.78
CA PRO A 54 25.31 7.77 13.93
C PRO A 54 26.28 7.87 12.75
N VAL A 55 26.55 9.09 12.28
CA VAL A 55 27.46 9.35 11.13
C VAL A 55 28.84 8.73 11.31
N LYS A 56 29.37 8.70 12.55
CA LYS A 56 30.64 8.03 12.86
C LYS A 56 30.60 6.53 12.53
N GLN A 57 29.53 5.86 12.93
CA GLN A 57 29.33 4.43 12.67
C GLN A 57 29.15 4.16 11.16
N ILE A 58 28.43 5.04 10.45
CA ILE A 58 28.29 4.98 8.99
C ILE A 58 29.65 5.06 8.31
N LYS A 59 30.49 6.04 8.69
CA LYS A 59 31.85 6.20 8.15
C LYS A 59 32.71 4.97 8.38
N GLU A 60 32.68 4.40 9.59
CA GLU A 60 33.44 3.20 9.95
C GLU A 60 33.00 1.99 9.10
N ARG A 61 31.69 1.75 8.99
CA ARG A 61 31.11 0.67 8.18
C ARG A 61 31.39 0.84 6.68
N LEU A 62 31.32 2.07 6.18
CA LEU A 62 31.62 2.40 4.79
C LEU A 62 33.10 2.13 4.47
N LEU A 63 34.03 2.55 5.33
CA LEU A 63 35.46 2.25 5.17
C LEU A 63 35.75 0.74 5.19
N GLN A 64 35.09 0.01 6.10
CA GLN A 64 35.18 -1.45 6.15
C GLN A 64 34.73 -2.09 4.84
N TRP A 65 33.59 -1.64 4.30
CA TRP A 65 33.09 -2.13 3.03
C TRP A 65 34.00 -1.77 1.84
N LEU A 66 34.53 -0.54 1.77
CA LEU A 66 35.48 -0.12 0.72
C LEU A 66 36.76 -0.97 0.73
N THR A 67 37.21 -1.36 1.92
CA THR A 67 38.36 -2.25 2.10
C THR A 67 38.03 -3.66 1.61
N LEU A 68 36.84 -4.17 1.96
CA LEU A 68 36.35 -5.48 1.53
C LEU A 68 36.19 -5.56 0.01
N SER A 69 35.67 -4.50 -0.62
CA SER A 69 35.48 -4.41 -2.07
C SER A 69 36.79 -4.15 -2.84
N ARG A 70 37.90 -3.94 -2.14
CA ARG A 70 39.23 -3.63 -2.72
C ARG A 70 39.17 -2.42 -3.66
N THR A 71 38.39 -1.41 -3.26
CA THR A 71 38.28 -0.15 -4.00
C THR A 71 39.65 0.54 -4.06
N ASP A 72 39.99 1.17 -5.19
CA ASP A 72 41.25 1.88 -5.34
C ASP A 72 41.32 3.13 -4.42
N GLU A 73 42.55 3.56 -4.11
CA GLU A 73 42.78 4.64 -3.15
C GLU A 73 42.18 5.98 -3.62
N ALA A 74 42.14 6.25 -4.92
CA ALA A 74 41.58 7.49 -5.45
C ALA A 74 40.06 7.54 -5.28
N THR A 75 39.37 6.45 -5.65
CA THR A 75 37.92 6.31 -5.45
C THR A 75 37.56 6.31 -3.97
N SER A 76 38.32 5.63 -3.12
CA SER A 76 38.12 5.63 -1.66
C SER A 76 38.25 7.04 -1.07
N LYS A 77 39.25 7.82 -1.50
CA LYS A 77 39.39 9.24 -1.12
C LYS A 77 38.21 10.07 -1.58
N GLN A 78 37.77 9.90 -2.83
CA GLN A 78 36.61 10.62 -3.37
C GLN A 78 35.34 10.33 -2.57
N VAL A 79 35.10 9.06 -2.20
CA VAL A 79 33.97 8.68 -1.36
C VAL A 79 34.07 9.34 0.02
N MET A 80 35.23 9.29 0.66
CA MET A 80 35.40 9.84 2.01
C MET A 80 35.34 11.37 2.06
N GLU A 81 35.68 12.06 0.96
CA GLU A 81 35.53 13.51 0.82
C GLU A 81 34.06 13.94 0.94
N LEU A 82 33.11 13.14 0.43
CA LEU A 82 31.67 13.39 0.62
C LEU A 82 31.27 13.47 2.10
N TRP A 83 32.05 12.84 2.98
CA TRP A 83 31.78 12.79 4.41
C TRP A 83 32.73 13.67 5.24
N ALA A 84 33.57 14.49 4.60
CA ALA A 84 34.59 15.29 5.30
C ALA A 84 33.99 16.42 6.13
N SER A 85 32.97 17.12 5.60
CA SER A 85 32.35 18.26 6.29
C SER A 85 31.35 17.81 7.35
N ARG A 86 31.77 17.89 8.62
CA ARG A 86 30.94 17.48 9.77
C ARG A 86 29.63 18.25 9.85
N ASP A 87 29.68 19.57 9.68
CA ASP A 87 28.50 20.44 9.77
C ASP A 87 27.45 20.08 8.71
N GLN A 88 27.90 19.70 7.52
CA GLN A 88 27.01 19.23 6.45
C GLN A 88 26.42 17.85 6.79
N THR A 89 27.24 16.89 7.21
CA THR A 89 26.76 15.51 7.48
C THR A 89 25.86 15.39 8.70
N ASP A 90 26.12 16.20 9.73
CA ASP A 90 25.32 16.23 10.96
C ASP A 90 23.96 16.87 10.70
N GLY A 91 23.87 17.83 9.76
CA GLY A 91 22.62 18.49 9.35
C GLY A 91 21.70 17.68 8.43
N LEU A 92 22.15 16.54 7.88
CA LEU A 92 21.32 15.70 7.01
C LEU A 92 20.20 15.03 7.80
N THR A 93 19.01 14.97 7.20
CA THR A 93 17.92 14.09 7.67
C THR A 93 18.29 12.61 7.46
N ALA A 94 17.55 11.67 8.09
CA ALA A 94 17.79 10.24 7.91
C ALA A 94 17.70 9.82 6.43
N GLU A 95 16.68 10.30 5.70
CA GLU A 95 16.51 10.05 4.26
C GLU A 95 17.66 10.58 3.43
N GLN A 96 18.09 11.82 3.69
CA GLN A 96 19.24 12.41 2.99
C GLN A 96 20.54 11.66 3.32
N THR A 97 20.65 11.08 4.51
CA THR A 97 21.81 10.26 4.89
C THR A 97 21.82 8.95 4.13
N LEU A 98 20.65 8.31 3.94
CA LEU A 98 20.53 7.14 3.08
C LEU A 98 20.94 7.51 1.65
N ASP A 99 20.42 8.60 1.09
CA ASP A 99 20.77 9.05 -0.27
C ASP A 99 22.27 9.30 -0.42
N HIS A 100 22.88 9.99 0.55
CA HIS A 100 24.32 10.27 0.56
C HIS A 100 25.19 9.00 0.66
N LEU A 101 24.71 7.99 1.40
CA LEU A 101 25.34 6.67 1.46
C LEU A 101 25.22 5.92 0.14
N ILE A 102 24.08 6.01 -0.54
CA ILE A 102 23.89 5.40 -1.86
C ILE A 102 24.75 6.07 -2.92
N ASP A 103 24.89 7.40 -2.89
CA ASP A 103 25.82 8.13 -3.77
C ASP A 103 27.28 7.68 -3.52
N SER A 104 27.64 7.43 -2.26
CA SER A 104 28.95 6.87 -1.90
C SER A 104 29.18 5.48 -2.50
N PHE A 105 28.18 4.60 -2.43
CA PHE A 105 28.24 3.28 -3.05
C PHE A 105 28.24 3.35 -4.59
N ALA A 106 27.52 4.30 -5.18
CA ALA A 106 27.50 4.50 -6.63
C ALA A 106 28.86 4.94 -7.19
N ILE A 107 29.64 5.72 -6.44
CA ILE A 107 31.02 6.09 -6.82
C ILE A 107 31.93 4.85 -6.83
N ALA A 108 31.80 3.98 -5.82
CA ALA A 108 32.66 2.79 -5.67
C ALA A 108 32.21 1.57 -6.50
N ASP A 109 30.93 1.46 -6.82
CA ASP A 109 30.34 0.30 -7.51
C ASP A 109 29.49 0.71 -8.72
N LYS A 110 29.94 0.31 -9.91
CA LYS A 110 29.26 0.62 -11.18
C LYS A 110 27.85 0.04 -11.28
N SER A 111 27.58 -1.10 -10.67
CA SER A 111 26.25 -1.70 -10.70
C SER A 111 25.26 -0.89 -9.87
N VAL A 112 25.70 -0.33 -8.73
CA VAL A 112 24.91 0.64 -7.95
C VAL A 112 24.69 1.93 -8.73
N ALA A 113 25.72 2.47 -9.39
CA ALA A 113 25.56 3.66 -10.24
C ALA A 113 24.50 3.46 -11.33
N GLN A 114 24.50 2.28 -11.97
CA GLN A 114 23.49 1.93 -12.96
C GLN A 114 22.09 1.75 -12.36
N LEU A 115 21.99 1.20 -11.15
CA LEU A 115 20.73 1.10 -10.42
C LEU A 115 20.16 2.49 -10.12
N VAL A 116 20.98 3.38 -9.54
CA VAL A 116 20.59 4.76 -9.22
C VAL A 116 20.15 5.51 -10.47
N GLU A 117 20.90 5.39 -11.56
CA GLU A 117 20.52 5.99 -12.85
C GLU A 117 19.20 5.41 -13.38
N SER A 118 19.01 4.09 -13.28
CA SER A 118 17.76 3.46 -13.69
C SER A 118 16.56 3.98 -12.89
N CYS A 119 16.74 4.23 -11.58
CA CYS A 119 15.73 4.82 -10.70
C CYS A 119 15.44 6.30 -11.04
N ARG A 120 16.42 7.04 -11.56
CA ARG A 120 16.23 8.44 -11.99
C ARG A 120 15.54 8.53 -13.37
N SER A 121 15.73 7.50 -14.21
CA SER A 121 15.08 7.37 -15.51
C SER A 121 13.68 6.72 -15.41
N THR A 122 12.85 6.88 -16.43
CA THR A 122 11.49 6.29 -16.47
C THR A 122 11.43 4.83 -16.95
N GLY A 123 12.56 4.12 -17.08
CA GLY A 123 12.63 3.04 -18.06
C GLY A 123 12.54 1.61 -17.56
N THR A 124 13.45 1.18 -16.69
CA THR A 124 13.72 -0.25 -16.54
C THR A 124 14.02 -0.63 -15.11
N ARG A 125 13.24 -1.57 -14.57
CA ARG A 125 13.53 -2.22 -13.29
C ARG A 125 14.82 -3.02 -13.44
N LYS A 126 15.88 -2.60 -12.77
CA LYS A 126 17.14 -3.34 -12.74
C LYS A 126 17.30 -4.00 -11.39
N SER A 127 17.44 -5.33 -11.37
CA SER A 127 17.84 -6.05 -10.17
C SER A 127 19.35 -5.91 -9.98
N LEU A 128 19.78 -5.91 -8.72
CA LEU A 128 21.19 -5.97 -8.36
C LEU A 128 21.50 -7.34 -7.78
N ASP A 129 22.56 -7.98 -8.26
CA ASP A 129 23.05 -9.24 -7.72
C ASP A 129 23.97 -8.97 -6.52
N TYR A 130 23.62 -9.55 -5.37
CA TYR A 130 24.34 -9.38 -4.10
C TYR A 130 25.36 -10.49 -3.86
N GLU A 131 26.30 -10.65 -4.79
CA GLU A 131 27.40 -11.61 -4.68
C GLU A 131 28.72 -10.95 -4.25
N GLY A 132 29.64 -11.74 -3.68
CA GLY A 132 30.97 -11.28 -3.30
C GLY A 132 30.92 -10.12 -2.29
N PRO A 133 31.66 -9.01 -2.49
CA PRO A 133 31.64 -7.86 -1.58
C PRO A 133 30.27 -7.21 -1.39
N ARG A 134 29.32 -7.45 -2.30
CA ARG A 134 27.94 -6.93 -2.21
C ARG A 134 27.04 -7.77 -1.30
N SER A 135 27.49 -8.96 -0.88
CA SER A 135 26.74 -9.77 0.09
C SER A 135 26.89 -9.25 1.52
N ASP A 136 27.80 -8.29 1.76
CA ASP A 136 27.93 -7.60 3.04
C ASP A 136 26.58 -6.97 3.44
N ALA A 137 26.17 -7.20 4.68
CA ALA A 137 24.85 -6.77 5.15
C ALA A 137 24.70 -5.25 5.14
N PHE A 138 25.75 -4.49 5.49
CA PHE A 138 25.67 -3.03 5.51
C PHE A 138 25.48 -2.49 4.09
N PHE A 139 26.21 -2.99 3.10
CA PHE A 139 25.99 -2.60 1.71
C PHE A 139 24.61 -3.04 1.19
N ARG A 140 24.31 -4.35 1.30
CA ARG A 140 23.09 -4.95 0.76
C ARG A 140 21.86 -4.26 1.30
N ASP A 141 21.74 -4.15 2.61
CA ASP A 141 20.51 -3.72 3.26
C ASP A 141 20.15 -2.26 2.91
N HIS A 142 21.16 -1.38 2.77
CA HIS A 142 20.93 0.02 2.40
C HIS A 142 20.58 0.18 0.92
N VAL A 143 21.26 -0.54 0.03
CA VAL A 143 20.92 -0.54 -1.41
C VAL A 143 19.52 -1.14 -1.63
N THR A 144 19.18 -2.19 -0.89
CA THR A 144 17.83 -2.80 -0.88
C THR A 144 16.79 -1.79 -0.40
N LEU A 145 17.04 -1.09 0.72
CA LEU A 145 16.12 -0.07 1.24
C LEU A 145 15.87 1.06 0.23
N TYR A 146 16.94 1.57 -0.39
CA TYR A 146 16.85 2.61 -1.43
C TYR A 146 16.05 2.14 -2.65
N HIS A 147 16.32 0.93 -3.13
CA HIS A 147 15.62 0.38 -4.28
C HIS A 147 14.14 0.11 -3.96
N ALA A 148 13.84 -0.47 -2.80
CA ALA A 148 12.48 -0.74 -2.37
C ALA A 148 11.67 0.55 -2.16
N ARG A 149 12.30 1.64 -1.69
CA ARG A 149 11.70 2.98 -1.66
C ARG A 149 11.25 3.39 -3.07
N TRP A 150 12.12 3.28 -4.06
CA TRP A 150 11.80 3.63 -5.44
C TRP A 150 10.66 2.75 -6.01
N LEU A 151 10.72 1.44 -5.77
CA LEU A 151 9.67 0.48 -6.18
C LEU A 151 8.31 0.85 -5.58
N THR A 152 8.27 1.21 -4.29
CA THR A 152 7.05 1.63 -3.60
C THR A 152 6.46 2.89 -4.21
N GLN A 153 7.30 3.88 -4.53
CA GLN A 153 6.88 5.14 -5.17
C GLN A 153 6.30 4.90 -6.58
N HIS A 154 6.72 3.82 -7.26
CA HIS A 154 6.25 3.44 -8.59
C HIS A 154 5.20 2.32 -8.58
N ARG A 155 4.57 2.06 -7.43
CA ARG A 155 3.48 1.09 -7.25
C ARG A 155 3.88 -0.39 -7.42
N PHE A 156 5.18 -0.72 -7.41
CA PHE A 156 5.71 -2.09 -7.42
C PHE A 156 5.73 -2.69 -6.00
N TYR A 157 4.55 -2.80 -5.38
CA TYR A 157 4.42 -3.16 -3.97
C TYR A 157 4.77 -4.63 -3.69
N ASP A 158 4.46 -5.54 -4.61
CA ASP A 158 4.74 -6.98 -4.47
C ASP A 158 6.26 -7.25 -4.40
N GLU A 159 7.05 -6.56 -5.22
CA GLU A 159 8.51 -6.65 -5.21
C GLU A 159 9.12 -5.88 -4.03
N ALA A 160 8.60 -4.67 -3.75
CA ALA A 160 9.08 -3.84 -2.66
C ALA A 160 8.89 -4.51 -1.30
N ILE A 161 7.73 -5.13 -1.03
CA ILE A 161 7.48 -5.76 0.26
C ILE A 161 8.45 -6.92 0.52
N SER A 162 8.72 -7.72 -0.52
CA SER A 162 9.66 -8.84 -0.45
C SER A 162 11.07 -8.39 -0.09
N MET A 163 11.46 -7.19 -0.51
CA MET A 163 12.73 -6.56 -0.14
C MET A 163 12.72 -5.98 1.28
N LEU A 164 11.65 -5.28 1.67
CA LEU A 164 11.54 -4.56 2.94
C LEU A 164 11.37 -5.48 4.16
N GLU A 165 10.73 -6.64 4.00
CA GLU A 165 10.46 -7.55 5.12
C GLU A 165 11.71 -8.21 5.69
N VAL A 166 12.75 -8.36 4.87
CA VAL A 166 14.00 -9.01 5.27
C VAL A 166 14.93 -8.04 6.02
N LEU A 167 14.67 -6.73 5.95
CA LEU A 167 15.52 -5.71 6.56
C LEU A 167 15.27 -5.59 8.07
N ASN A 168 16.37 -5.52 8.84
CA ASN A 168 16.30 -5.23 10.27
C ASN A 168 16.32 -3.71 10.52
N PRO A 169 15.29 -3.12 11.15
CA PRO A 169 15.24 -1.70 11.49
C PRO A 169 16.41 -1.18 12.33
N GLU A 170 17.07 -2.03 13.11
CA GLU A 170 18.22 -1.64 13.94
C GLU A 170 19.52 -1.43 13.13
N ASN A 171 19.59 -2.04 11.94
CA ASN A 171 20.81 -2.07 11.13
C ASN A 171 20.80 -1.06 9.98
N VAL A 172 19.68 -0.37 9.76
CA VAL A 172 19.52 0.60 8.68
C VAL A 172 19.73 2.03 9.16
N VAL A 173 20.28 2.86 8.29
CA VAL A 173 20.50 4.30 8.55
C VAL A 173 19.19 5.06 8.74
N ASP A 174 18.11 4.61 8.08
CA ASP A 174 16.80 5.26 8.11
C ASP A 174 15.67 4.24 8.42
N PRO A 175 15.46 3.93 9.71
CA PRO A 175 14.38 3.05 10.14
C PRO A 175 12.98 3.64 9.87
N ALA A 176 12.85 4.96 9.88
CA ALA A 176 11.58 5.64 9.63
C ALA A 176 11.09 5.38 8.20
N SER A 177 11.95 5.52 7.20
CA SER A 177 11.63 5.14 5.82
C SER A 177 11.28 3.66 5.70
N LEU A 178 12.02 2.77 6.37
CA LEU A 178 11.73 1.34 6.33
C LEU A 178 10.29 1.03 6.78
N PHE A 179 9.90 1.49 7.99
CA PHE A 179 8.54 1.26 8.49
C PHE A 179 7.49 1.94 7.60
N PHE A 180 7.75 3.17 7.16
CA PHE A 180 6.81 3.92 6.32
C PHE A 180 6.53 3.20 4.99
N TYR A 181 7.56 2.86 4.22
CA TYR A 181 7.37 2.19 2.93
C TYR A 181 6.84 0.77 3.08
N ARG A 182 7.21 0.05 4.16
CA ARG A 182 6.67 -1.29 4.44
C ARG A 182 5.18 -1.23 4.77
N ALA A 183 4.76 -0.27 5.59
CA ALA A 183 3.34 -0.02 5.87
C ALA A 183 2.55 0.34 4.61
N VAL A 184 3.11 1.18 3.72
CA VAL A 184 2.47 1.54 2.44
C VAL A 184 2.26 0.29 1.59
N CYS A 185 3.29 -0.55 1.44
CA CYS A 185 3.17 -1.79 0.67
C CYS A 185 2.12 -2.73 1.27
N ARG A 186 2.13 -2.96 2.59
CA ARG A 186 1.18 -3.85 3.27
C ARG A 186 -0.26 -3.38 3.13
N LEU A 187 -0.50 -2.08 3.28
CA LEU A 187 -1.85 -1.52 3.13
C LEU A 187 -2.36 -1.70 1.69
N ARG A 188 -1.50 -1.47 0.70
CA ARG A 188 -1.83 -1.64 -0.73
C ARG A 188 -1.97 -3.09 -1.16
N LEU A 189 -1.40 -4.02 -0.40
CA LEU A 189 -1.51 -5.47 -0.60
C LEU A 189 -2.58 -6.12 0.30
N LEU A 190 -3.53 -5.33 0.82
CA LEU A 190 -4.67 -5.80 1.61
C LEU A 190 -4.28 -6.49 2.92
N LYS A 191 -3.18 -6.05 3.53
CA LYS A 191 -2.69 -6.53 4.84
C LYS A 191 -2.76 -5.40 5.90
N PRO A 192 -3.96 -4.93 6.28
CA PRO A 192 -4.11 -3.76 7.16
C PRO A 192 -3.58 -3.99 8.58
N ALA A 193 -3.67 -5.22 9.11
CA ALA A 193 -3.13 -5.54 10.44
C ALA A 193 -1.61 -5.38 10.48
N GLU A 194 -0.89 -6.01 9.54
CA GLU A 194 0.57 -5.90 9.45
C GLU A 194 1.02 -4.44 9.18
N ALA A 195 0.23 -3.69 8.39
CA ALA A 195 0.48 -2.26 8.18
C ALA A 195 0.30 -1.46 9.48
N GLY A 196 -0.73 -1.78 10.27
CA GLY A 196 -0.98 -1.16 11.58
C GLY A 196 0.17 -1.35 12.57
N ASP A 197 0.79 -2.53 12.56
CA ASP A 197 1.97 -2.82 13.40
C ASP A 197 3.16 -1.93 13.00
N ASP A 198 3.45 -1.82 11.71
CA ASP A 198 4.52 -0.94 11.21
C ASP A 198 4.26 0.53 11.52
N ILE A 199 3.02 0.99 11.36
CA ILE A 199 2.62 2.37 11.66
C ILE A 199 2.77 2.66 13.15
N THR A 200 2.45 1.68 14.01
CA THR A 200 2.62 1.81 15.46
C THR A 200 4.10 1.94 15.81
N LEU A 201 4.97 1.11 15.22
CA LEU A 201 6.42 1.20 15.41
C LEU A 201 6.98 2.54 14.88
N LEU A 202 6.50 3.01 13.73
CA LEU A 202 6.89 4.29 13.16
C LEU A 202 6.49 5.46 14.08
N LEU A 203 5.23 5.54 14.51
CA LEU A 203 4.72 6.70 15.24
C LEU A 203 5.16 6.75 16.70
N ASN A 204 5.29 5.58 17.35
CA ASN A 204 5.49 5.49 18.80
C ASN A 204 6.91 5.04 19.20
N ASN A 205 7.62 4.35 18.31
CA ASN A 205 8.90 3.71 18.64
C ASN A 205 10.04 4.18 17.72
N THR A 206 9.86 5.22 16.91
CA THR A 206 10.91 5.74 16.01
C THR A 206 11.18 7.22 16.29
N LEU A 207 12.45 7.59 16.38
CA LEU A 207 12.91 8.96 16.56
C LEU A 207 13.02 9.68 15.20
N ASP A 208 13.00 11.02 15.24
CA ASP A 208 13.26 11.90 14.08
C ASP A 208 12.39 11.60 12.83
N VAL A 209 11.17 11.08 13.05
CA VAL A 209 10.24 10.79 11.97
C VAL A 209 9.86 12.09 11.24
N PRO A 210 10.09 12.19 9.92
CA PRO A 210 9.74 13.36 9.15
C PRO A 210 8.24 13.68 9.21
N SER A 211 7.89 14.97 9.27
CA SER A 211 6.49 15.42 9.39
C SER A 211 5.58 14.88 8.29
N ARG A 212 6.10 14.77 7.05
CA ARG A 212 5.38 14.18 5.91
C ARG A 212 5.02 12.71 6.13
N PHE A 213 5.92 11.92 6.73
CA PHE A 213 5.65 10.51 7.02
C PHE A 213 4.66 10.40 8.16
N ARG A 214 4.79 11.23 9.21
CA ARG A 214 3.85 11.26 10.32
C ARG A 214 2.43 11.55 9.85
N ALA A 215 2.23 12.62 9.07
CA ALA A 215 0.90 13.00 8.58
C ALA A 215 0.24 11.89 7.74
N VAL A 216 0.99 11.26 6.83
CA VAL A 216 0.46 10.17 6.00
C VAL A 216 0.24 8.90 6.82
N ALA A 217 1.14 8.57 7.76
CA ALA A 217 1.01 7.41 8.62
C ALA A 217 -0.20 7.49 9.55
N GLU A 218 -0.54 8.68 10.07
CA GLU A 218 -1.76 8.91 10.84
C GLU A 218 -3.02 8.64 9.99
N MET A 219 -3.04 9.09 8.73
CA MET A 219 -4.13 8.76 7.80
C MET A 219 -4.21 7.26 7.50
N MET A 220 -3.06 6.62 7.27
CA MET A 220 -2.97 5.18 7.05
C MET A 220 -3.40 4.37 8.29
N GLN A 221 -3.19 4.91 9.49
CA GLN A 221 -3.63 4.28 10.74
C GLN A 221 -5.15 4.19 10.81
N GLU A 222 -5.84 5.25 10.40
CA GLU A 222 -7.30 5.25 10.31
C GLU A 222 -7.77 4.34 9.17
N GLU A 223 -7.09 4.36 8.02
CA GLU A 223 -7.39 3.47 6.90
C GLU A 223 -7.27 1.99 7.32
N ALA A 224 -6.24 1.63 8.09
CA ALA A 224 -6.03 0.26 8.56
C ALA A 224 -7.15 -0.24 9.52
N LYS A 225 -7.86 0.67 10.19
CA LYS A 225 -9.00 0.34 11.08
C LYS A 225 -10.32 0.17 10.35
N VAL A 226 -10.44 0.67 9.11
CA VAL A 226 -11.67 0.54 8.32
C VAL A 226 -11.99 -0.94 8.10
N ALA A 227 -13.28 -1.29 8.26
CA ALA A 227 -13.78 -2.64 8.14
C ALA A 227 -13.21 -3.37 6.92
N THR A 228 -12.75 -4.60 7.16
CA THR A 228 -12.20 -5.49 6.13
C THR A 228 -13.26 -6.19 5.32
N GLU A 229 -14.54 -5.93 5.58
CA GLU A 229 -15.68 -6.54 4.89
C GLU A 229 -16.57 -5.50 4.21
N GLY A 230 -17.32 -5.95 3.21
CA GLY A 230 -18.32 -5.16 2.50
C GLY A 230 -17.75 -4.27 1.39
N LEU A 231 -18.47 -3.20 1.04
CA LEU A 231 -18.09 -2.32 -0.08
C LEU A 231 -16.66 -1.74 0.02
N PRO A 232 -16.14 -1.35 1.20
CA PRO A 232 -14.74 -0.90 1.31
C PRO A 232 -13.73 -1.98 0.91
N GLN A 233 -14.01 -3.25 1.22
CA GLN A 233 -13.15 -4.38 0.82
C GLN A 233 -13.12 -4.53 -0.70
N VAL A 234 -14.28 -4.49 -1.35
CA VAL A 234 -14.41 -4.57 -2.81
C VAL A 234 -13.65 -3.44 -3.49
N ALA A 235 -13.81 -2.19 -3.01
CA ALA A 235 -13.11 -1.05 -3.57
C ALA A 235 -11.57 -1.20 -3.51
N ARG A 236 -11.05 -1.76 -2.41
CA ARG A 236 -9.62 -2.03 -2.25
C ARG A 236 -9.13 -3.14 -3.17
N LEU A 237 -9.87 -4.25 -3.29
CA LEU A 237 -9.54 -5.33 -4.21
C LEU A 237 -9.52 -4.84 -5.67
N MET A 238 -10.54 -4.07 -6.08
CA MET A 238 -10.59 -3.48 -7.42
C MET A 238 -9.41 -2.52 -7.68
N SER A 239 -9.00 -1.74 -6.68
CA SER A 239 -7.83 -0.86 -6.80
C SER A 239 -6.52 -1.63 -6.94
N ASP A 240 -6.38 -2.78 -6.25
CA ASP A 240 -5.24 -3.70 -6.41
C ASP A 240 -5.20 -4.31 -7.82
N VAL A 241 -6.33 -4.79 -8.32
CA VAL A 241 -6.47 -5.32 -9.70
C VAL A 241 -6.11 -4.25 -10.72
N GLN A 242 -6.69 -3.05 -10.62
CA GLN A 242 -6.39 -1.94 -11.52
C GLN A 242 -4.89 -1.63 -11.53
N ARG A 243 -4.24 -1.59 -10.36
CA ARG A 243 -2.80 -1.38 -10.28
C ARG A 243 -2.04 -2.45 -11.06
N ARG A 244 -2.35 -3.73 -10.85
CA ARG A 244 -1.63 -4.83 -11.51
C ARG A 244 -1.79 -4.75 -13.04
N LEU A 245 -2.98 -4.43 -13.51
CA LEU A 245 -3.27 -4.22 -14.94
C LEU A 245 -2.54 -2.98 -15.50
N ASP A 246 -2.49 -1.86 -14.78
CA ASP A 246 -1.72 -0.65 -15.17
C ASP A 246 -0.23 -0.97 -15.36
N LEU A 247 0.29 -1.93 -14.58
CA LEU A 247 1.69 -2.38 -14.66
C LEU A 247 1.93 -3.42 -15.77
N GLY A 248 0.89 -3.80 -16.51
CA GLY A 248 0.96 -4.78 -17.60
C GLY A 248 0.91 -6.24 -17.14
N ASN A 249 0.56 -6.51 -15.88
CA ASN A 249 0.40 -7.87 -15.37
C ASN A 249 -1.06 -8.32 -15.58
N SER A 250 -1.27 -9.46 -16.22
CA SER A 250 -2.59 -10.06 -16.49
C SER A 250 -2.62 -11.57 -16.25
N ASP A 251 -1.65 -12.04 -15.48
CA ASP A 251 -1.34 -13.42 -15.17
C ASP A 251 -2.27 -14.00 -14.09
N ASP A 252 -2.22 -15.31 -13.86
CA ASP A 252 -3.10 -16.05 -12.94
C ASP A 252 -3.30 -15.40 -11.56
N PRO A 253 -2.29 -14.75 -10.92
CA PRO A 253 -2.50 -14.06 -9.65
C PRO A 253 -3.51 -12.91 -9.75
N VAL A 254 -3.56 -12.20 -10.87
CA VAL A 254 -4.50 -11.08 -11.11
C VAL A 254 -5.92 -11.63 -11.25
N GLN A 255 -6.09 -12.69 -12.03
CA GLN A 255 -7.39 -13.34 -12.24
C GLN A 255 -7.97 -13.86 -10.93
N LYS A 256 -7.14 -14.44 -10.05
CA LYS A 256 -7.58 -14.84 -8.70
C LYS A 256 -8.08 -13.66 -7.87
N ARG A 257 -7.47 -12.49 -7.98
CA ARG A 257 -7.96 -11.27 -7.31
C ARG A 257 -9.27 -10.79 -7.90
N GLU A 258 -9.47 -10.93 -9.20
CA GLU A 258 -10.75 -10.64 -9.85
C GLU A 258 -11.86 -11.60 -9.36
N ASP A 259 -11.56 -12.88 -9.21
CA ASP A 259 -12.49 -13.86 -8.63
C ASP A 259 -12.85 -13.52 -7.17
N GLU A 260 -11.88 -13.06 -6.37
CA GLU A 260 -12.12 -12.57 -5.01
C GLU A 260 -13.04 -11.33 -4.99
N VAL A 261 -12.94 -10.44 -5.98
CA VAL A 261 -13.87 -9.30 -6.14
C VAL A 261 -15.29 -9.80 -6.39
N VAL A 262 -15.47 -10.75 -7.31
CA VAL A 262 -16.79 -11.31 -7.64
C VAL A 262 -17.39 -11.98 -6.40
N ALA A 263 -16.62 -12.82 -5.71
CA ALA A 263 -17.06 -13.48 -4.50
C ALA A 263 -17.46 -12.50 -3.38
N ALA A 264 -16.72 -11.40 -3.21
CA ALA A 264 -17.05 -10.37 -2.23
C ALA A 264 -18.34 -9.60 -2.58
N LEU A 265 -18.58 -9.34 -3.87
CA LEU A 265 -19.82 -8.73 -4.36
C LEU A 265 -21.02 -9.67 -4.19
N ASP A 266 -20.86 -10.96 -4.49
CA ASP A 266 -21.92 -11.96 -4.29
C ASP A 266 -22.31 -12.08 -2.81
N LYS A 267 -21.32 -12.12 -1.90
CA LYS A 267 -21.56 -12.10 -0.45
C LYS A 267 -22.39 -10.88 -0.03
N LEU A 268 -22.08 -9.69 -0.57
CA LEU A 268 -22.83 -8.46 -0.28
C LEU A 268 -24.26 -8.50 -0.81
N LEU A 269 -24.47 -9.06 -2.01
CA LEU A 269 -25.80 -9.25 -2.57
C LEU A 269 -26.63 -10.18 -1.69
N GLU A 270 -26.07 -11.31 -1.27
CA GLU A 270 -26.75 -12.23 -0.36
C GLU A 270 -27.10 -11.59 0.99
N GLU A 271 -26.21 -10.79 1.56
CA GLU A 271 -26.46 -10.06 2.81
C GLU A 271 -27.61 -9.07 2.65
N MET A 272 -27.61 -8.27 1.58
CA MET A 272 -28.70 -7.33 1.28
C MET A 272 -30.04 -8.04 0.99
N GLU A 273 -30.03 -9.19 0.33
CA GLU A 273 -31.24 -9.99 0.10
C GLU A 273 -31.81 -10.52 1.42
N LYS A 274 -30.95 -11.03 2.33
CA LYS A 274 -31.34 -11.47 3.67
C LYS A 274 -31.90 -10.31 4.51
N GLU A 275 -31.31 -9.12 4.41
CA GLU A 275 -31.83 -7.92 5.08
C GLU A 275 -33.21 -7.51 4.56
N LYS A 276 -33.41 -7.48 3.24
CA LYS A 276 -34.73 -7.19 2.64
C LYS A 276 -35.79 -8.19 3.07
N GLN A 277 -35.45 -9.48 3.09
CA GLN A 277 -36.39 -10.53 3.48
C GLN A 277 -36.80 -10.42 4.97
N LYS A 278 -35.86 -10.07 5.85
CA LYS A 278 -36.16 -9.79 7.28
C LYS A 278 -37.03 -8.53 7.45
N GLN A 279 -36.81 -7.50 6.63
CA GLN A 279 -37.58 -6.27 6.69
C GLN A 279 -39.03 -6.45 6.21
N GLN A 280 -39.26 -7.36 5.25
CA GLN A 280 -40.60 -7.74 4.79
C GLN A 280 -41.38 -8.59 5.80
N GLN A 281 -40.70 -9.31 6.69
CA GLN A 281 -41.35 -10.15 7.71
C GLN A 281 -41.77 -9.38 8.98
N SER A 282 -41.26 -8.16 9.17
CA SER A 282 -41.64 -7.27 10.30
C SER A 282 -42.81 -6.32 9.98
N ALA A 283 -43.38 -6.40 8.77
CA ALA A 283 -44.52 -5.57 8.36
C ALA A 283 -45.90 -6.25 8.54
N ASP A 284 -45.95 -7.51 8.98
CA ASP A 284 -47.20 -8.29 9.12
C ASP A 284 -47.75 -8.34 10.56
N GLY A 285 -47.34 -7.40 11.42
CA GLY A 285 -47.80 -7.32 12.81
C GLY A 285 -48.34 -5.94 13.20
N GLN A 286 -49.68 -5.83 13.29
CA GLN A 286 -50.48 -4.75 13.92
C GLN A 286 -50.68 -3.42 13.18
N GLY A 287 -51.76 -3.37 12.38
CA GLY A 287 -52.99 -2.62 12.73
C GLY A 287 -52.92 -1.12 13.07
N GLN A 288 -53.47 -0.32 12.15
CA GLN A 288 -54.10 1.01 12.31
C GLN A 288 -53.28 2.16 12.95
N GLY A 289 -52.78 3.04 12.07
CA GLY A 289 -52.30 4.37 12.46
C GLY A 289 -52.13 5.25 11.22
N GLN A 290 -53.19 5.96 10.86
CA GLN A 290 -53.21 6.91 9.75
C GLN A 290 -52.35 8.14 10.11
N GLN A 291 -51.16 8.26 9.53
CA GLN A 291 -50.42 9.52 9.55
C GLN A 291 -49.63 9.75 8.26
N ASN A 292 -49.95 10.89 7.67
CA ASN A 292 -49.49 11.40 6.39
C ASN A 292 -48.00 11.79 6.50
N GLN A 293 -47.10 11.05 5.84
CA GLN A 293 -45.72 11.49 5.60
C GLN A 293 -45.46 11.56 4.08
N PRO A 294 -44.87 12.65 3.56
CA PRO A 294 -44.66 12.83 2.14
C PRO A 294 -43.38 12.12 1.67
N GLY A 295 -43.47 11.38 0.55
CA GLY A 295 -42.32 11.12 -0.29
C GLY A 295 -41.71 9.72 -0.29
N GLN A 296 -42.50 8.64 -0.30
CA GLN A 296 -42.05 7.31 -0.72
C GLN A 296 -42.83 6.85 -1.96
N GLN A 297 -42.62 7.50 -3.10
CA GLN A 297 -43.11 6.99 -4.40
C GLN A 297 -41.97 6.65 -5.38
N GLY A 298 -40.70 6.88 -5.02
CA GLY A 298 -39.56 6.53 -5.88
C GLY A 298 -39.15 5.05 -5.82
N ALA A 299 -39.30 4.39 -4.65
CA ALA A 299 -38.82 3.01 -4.47
C ALA A 299 -39.76 1.94 -5.02
N ALA A 300 -41.07 2.23 -5.14
CA ALA A 300 -42.06 1.30 -5.68
C ALA A 300 -42.07 1.24 -7.23
N GLN A 301 -41.38 2.17 -7.90
CA GLN A 301 -41.34 2.23 -9.37
C GLN A 301 -40.16 1.46 -9.99
N SER A 302 -39.17 1.06 -9.20
CA SER A 302 -38.05 0.22 -9.64
C SER A 302 -38.25 -1.23 -9.21
N THR A 303 -39.34 -1.85 -9.67
CA THR A 303 -39.41 -3.32 -9.70
C THR A 303 -38.75 -3.77 -11.00
N ILE A 304 -37.69 -4.59 -10.92
CA ILE A 304 -37.14 -5.27 -12.09
C ILE A 304 -38.24 -6.22 -12.56
N LYS A 305 -39.03 -5.78 -13.53
CA LYS A 305 -40.01 -6.61 -14.20
C LYS A 305 -39.21 -7.62 -15.00
N GLY A 306 -39.04 -8.82 -14.44
CA GLY A 306 -38.45 -9.98 -15.12
C GLY A 306 -39.33 -10.44 -16.28
N SER A 307 -39.55 -9.58 -17.25
CA SER A 307 -40.22 -9.93 -18.49
C SER A 307 -39.18 -10.53 -19.42
N THR A 308 -39.35 -11.82 -19.73
CA THR A 308 -38.77 -12.48 -20.89
C THR A 308 -39.47 -11.93 -22.14
N ALA A 309 -39.23 -10.65 -22.45
CA ALA A 309 -39.63 -10.04 -23.70
C ALA A 309 -38.42 -10.08 -24.63
N GLU A 310 -38.63 -10.41 -25.91
CA GLU A 310 -37.62 -10.24 -26.95
C GLU A 310 -37.07 -8.82 -26.84
N GLY A 311 -35.79 -8.69 -26.50
CA GLY A 311 -35.11 -7.43 -26.13
C GLY A 311 -34.98 -6.44 -27.29
N ASN A 312 -36.08 -6.10 -27.94
CA ASN A 312 -36.18 -5.04 -28.92
C ASN A 312 -36.37 -3.73 -28.16
N ALA A 313 -35.24 -3.10 -27.84
CA ALA A 313 -35.22 -1.69 -27.50
C ALA A 313 -35.63 -0.89 -28.75
N ASP A 314 -36.65 -0.04 -28.64
CA ASP A 314 -37.00 0.92 -29.68
C ASP A 314 -35.75 1.76 -29.97
N ARG A 315 -35.17 1.57 -31.16
CA ARG A 315 -34.06 2.39 -31.63
C ARG A 315 -34.61 3.78 -31.89
N LYS A 316 -34.38 4.68 -30.95
CA LYS A 316 -34.65 6.09 -31.15
C LYS A 316 -33.57 6.63 -32.09
N ASP A 317 -33.94 6.91 -33.33
CA ASP A 317 -33.02 7.47 -34.32
C ASP A 317 -32.47 8.80 -33.80
N LEU A 318 -31.18 8.79 -33.45
CA LEU A 318 -30.41 9.98 -33.16
C LEU A 318 -30.16 10.69 -34.49
N THR A 319 -31.12 11.49 -34.95
CA THR A 319 -30.89 12.38 -36.09
C THR A 319 -29.71 13.28 -35.78
N GLU A 320 -28.86 13.58 -36.77
CA GLU A 320 -27.60 14.34 -36.67
C GLU A 320 -27.71 15.73 -36.00
N ASN A 321 -28.93 16.21 -35.74
CA ASN A 321 -29.24 17.43 -34.99
C ASN A 321 -29.65 17.17 -33.52
N GLY A 322 -29.42 15.96 -33.01
CA GLY A 322 -29.69 15.52 -31.64
C GLY A 322 -28.79 16.19 -30.61
N SER A 323 -28.87 17.52 -30.53
CA SER A 323 -28.30 18.31 -29.45
C SER A 323 -29.04 17.94 -28.16
N TRP A 324 -28.35 17.31 -27.23
CA TRP A 324 -28.76 17.20 -25.83
C TRP A 324 -29.23 18.58 -25.35
N GLY A 325 -30.55 18.78 -25.29
CA GLY A 325 -31.15 20.06 -24.87
C GLY A 325 -32.32 20.60 -25.69
N MET A 326 -32.66 20.03 -26.85
CA MET A 326 -33.87 20.47 -27.57
C MET A 326 -35.09 19.64 -27.16
N LEU A 327 -35.87 20.18 -26.22
CA LEU A 327 -37.23 19.73 -25.94
C LEU A 327 -38.09 19.94 -27.19
N ASP A 328 -39.07 19.06 -27.43
CA ASP A 328 -40.07 19.35 -28.46
C ASP A 328 -40.82 20.65 -28.12
N LYS A 329 -41.37 21.35 -29.12
CA LYS A 329 -42.01 22.66 -28.92
C LYS A 329 -43.18 22.62 -27.94
N GLN A 330 -43.83 21.47 -27.75
CA GLN A 330 -44.93 21.29 -26.80
C GLN A 330 -44.42 21.06 -25.36
N ALA A 331 -43.29 20.37 -25.22
CA ALA A 331 -42.61 20.15 -23.96
C ALA A 331 -41.92 21.44 -23.47
N GLU A 332 -41.39 22.25 -24.38
CA GLU A 332 -40.82 23.57 -24.06
C GLU A 332 -41.87 24.54 -23.51
N THR A 333 -43.07 24.58 -24.10
CA THR A 333 -44.15 25.45 -23.63
C THR A 333 -44.71 24.99 -22.29
N LYS A 334 -44.88 23.67 -22.08
CA LYS A 334 -45.25 23.11 -20.77
C LYS A 334 -44.22 23.42 -19.69
N ALA A 335 -42.93 23.29 -20.01
CA ALA A 335 -41.85 23.65 -19.08
C ALA A 335 -41.88 25.15 -18.73
N ARG A 336 -42.08 26.03 -19.71
CA ARG A 336 -42.23 27.48 -19.46
C ARG A 336 -43.42 27.81 -18.58
N GLU A 337 -44.54 27.13 -18.75
CA GLU A 337 -45.74 27.34 -17.95
C GLU A 337 -45.57 26.85 -16.51
N LEU A 338 -44.92 25.71 -16.31
CA LEU A 338 -44.55 25.22 -14.97
C LEU A 338 -43.58 26.18 -14.26
N ILE A 339 -42.61 26.74 -15.00
CA ILE A 339 -41.67 27.73 -14.44
C ILE A 339 -42.42 29.00 -14.02
N ARG A 340 -43.42 29.45 -14.79
CA ARG A 340 -44.27 30.62 -14.43
C ARG A 340 -45.07 30.38 -13.15
N GLN A 341 -45.53 29.16 -12.91
CA GLN A 341 -46.33 28.82 -11.74
C GLN A 341 -45.47 28.68 -10.47
N GLN A 342 -44.23 28.21 -10.61
CA GLN A 342 -43.38 27.88 -9.47
C GLN A 342 -42.34 28.95 -9.11
N PHE A 343 -42.01 29.87 -10.03
CA PHE A 343 -40.96 30.86 -9.82
C PHE A 343 -41.43 32.31 -10.01
N PRO A 344 -40.87 33.28 -9.25
CA PRO A 344 -41.16 34.70 -9.41
C PRO A 344 -40.92 35.21 -10.85
N PRO A 345 -41.67 36.22 -11.32
CA PRO A 345 -41.71 36.63 -12.73
C PRO A 345 -40.35 37.04 -13.32
N ASN A 346 -39.38 37.45 -12.49
CA ASN A 346 -38.05 37.87 -12.93
C ASN A 346 -37.12 36.70 -13.31
N PHE A 347 -37.47 35.44 -12.98
CA PHE A 347 -36.63 34.27 -13.27
C PHE A 347 -36.53 33.95 -14.77
N LEU A 348 -37.62 34.18 -15.52
CA LEU A 348 -37.61 33.93 -16.97
C LEU A 348 -36.68 34.88 -17.72
N ASP A 349 -36.60 36.14 -17.29
CA ASP A 349 -35.69 37.13 -17.87
C ASP A 349 -34.22 36.73 -17.60
N ALA A 350 -33.89 36.30 -16.38
CA ALA A 350 -32.56 35.82 -16.02
C ALA A 350 -32.11 34.61 -16.86
N ILE A 351 -33.00 33.63 -17.06
CA ILE A 351 -32.74 32.46 -17.92
C ILE A 351 -32.51 32.90 -19.37
N SER A 352 -33.32 33.83 -19.89
CA SER A 352 -33.20 34.31 -21.27
C SER A 352 -31.88 35.05 -21.54
N ARG A 353 -31.37 35.81 -20.55
CA ARG A 353 -30.08 36.49 -20.64
C ARG A 353 -28.92 35.48 -20.60
N TYR A 354 -29.03 34.45 -19.77
CA TYR A 354 -28.04 33.38 -19.68
C TYR A 354 -27.97 32.55 -20.96
N THR A 355 -29.11 32.15 -21.52
CA THR A 355 -29.15 31.37 -22.78
C THR A 355 -28.65 32.18 -23.97
N ARG A 356 -28.98 33.48 -24.03
CA ARG A 356 -28.43 34.39 -25.06
C ARG A 356 -26.90 34.48 -24.97
N ARG A 357 -26.34 34.64 -23.76
CA ARG A 357 -24.89 34.71 -23.54
C ARG A 357 -24.16 33.40 -23.94
N ILE A 358 -24.75 32.24 -23.69
CA ILE A 358 -24.19 30.95 -24.14
C ILE A 358 -24.26 30.81 -25.67
N ALA A 359 -25.37 31.23 -26.29
CA ALA A 359 -25.52 31.18 -27.74
C ALA A 359 -24.51 32.11 -28.46
N GLU A 360 -24.20 33.26 -27.86
CA GLU A 360 -23.15 34.17 -28.33
C GLU A 360 -21.75 33.59 -28.16
N GLN A 361 -21.48 32.81 -27.11
CA GLN A 361 -20.18 32.15 -26.87
C GLN A 361 -19.92 30.92 -27.75
N LYS A 362 -20.96 30.31 -28.32
CA LYS A 362 -20.86 29.13 -29.21
C LYS A 362 -20.78 29.51 -30.70
N LYS A 363 -20.77 30.80 -31.02
CA LYS A 363 -20.59 31.35 -32.37
C LYS A 363 -19.14 31.77 -32.55
#